data_AF-A0A8S3YM47-F1
#
_entry.id   AF-A0A8S3YM47-F1
#
_cell.length_a   1.000
_cell.length_b   1.000
_cell.length_c   1.000
_cell.angle_alpha   90.00
_cell.angle_beta   90.00
_cell.angle_gamma   90.00
#
_symmetry.space_group_name_H-M   'P 1'
#
loop_
_entity.id
_entity.type
_entity.pdbx_description
1 polymer ?
#
loop_
_entity_poly.entity_id
_entity_poly.type
_entity_poly.pdbx_seq_one_letter_code
_entity_poly.pdbx_strand_id
1 'polypeptide(L)'
;DFYVRSAVENLVNQSNPRAMEHLRNESSELFGDELLQRSFSDPNLRHQSISDQTLVAMAQEASKKLGMEQEPVLRAMGSEYFKLCLGDYGRVLRILGSNILEFFSNIDGLQDQVKAYPRFQGQQPPSFRCERKDDKLLLHFYSLRHSIVSFVAGIVDGVSRFLFSTDLQIEISPSRSLTSPHHIFFITNSNNENSANQLFRYSVNMSTDPNDSKIGVRTFCDCFPFHVVFDENLNITQLGTALARMIVPNVSSKGMHFSTYFDVLKPTVKFSLSSILSRVNSSFFVRTKGLSSHRLSENLELKGQMLFLQETNSILFLGSPSVEKLDELIGKGIYISDIPIHDATRDVILVGEQTKAQDGLKKRMEQLKRSIEAASKAVDLEKQKNVDLLLEIFPPKIAQQLWRGEEVEPTTVDDVTMLFSDIVGFTAICSTATPMQVVDMLNSLYTHFDQFCVDIDVYKIETIGDAYCVAGGLHRPSQYHAQQIAWMALKMMSAAKEQKSHDGNVIK
;
A
#
# COMPACT_ATOMS: atom_id res chain seq x y z
N ASP A 1 -2.68 -22.96 -13.63
CA ASP A 1 -2.56 -23.60 -14.94
C ASP A 1 -1.20 -23.29 -15.55
N PHE A 2 -0.92 -22.01 -15.85
CA PHE A 2 0.37 -21.52 -16.37
C PHE A 2 1.63 -22.15 -15.74
N TYR A 3 1.75 -22.07 -14.41
CA TYR A 3 2.93 -22.61 -13.70
C TYR A 3 3.12 -24.12 -13.88
N VAL A 4 2.02 -24.88 -13.90
CA VAL A 4 2.08 -26.34 -14.06
C VAL A 4 2.49 -26.70 -15.49
N ARG A 5 1.91 -26.04 -16.50
CA ARG A 5 2.28 -26.25 -17.90
C ARG A 5 3.74 -25.88 -18.16
N SER A 6 4.18 -24.73 -17.64
CA SER A 6 5.58 -24.28 -17.74
C SER A 6 6.54 -25.23 -17.03
N ALA A 7 6.14 -25.83 -15.90
CA ALA A 7 6.94 -26.83 -15.20
C ALA A 7 7.12 -28.12 -16.02
N VAL A 8 6.05 -28.60 -16.68
CA VAL A 8 6.14 -29.77 -17.58
C VAL A 8 7.04 -29.46 -18.77
N GLU A 9 6.88 -28.29 -19.38
CA GLU A 9 7.70 -27.88 -20.51
C GLU A 9 9.18 -27.81 -20.14
N ASN A 10 9.52 -27.18 -19.01
CA ASN A 10 10.90 -27.14 -18.52
C ASN A 10 11.45 -28.54 -18.27
N LEU A 11 10.67 -29.42 -17.64
CA LEU A 11 11.08 -30.78 -17.31
C LEU A 11 11.38 -31.60 -18.58
N VAL A 12 10.47 -31.58 -19.55
CA VAL A 12 10.62 -32.33 -20.79
C VAL A 12 11.73 -31.72 -21.65
N ASN A 13 11.84 -30.39 -21.72
CA ASN A 13 12.93 -29.74 -22.47
C ASN A 13 14.32 -30.04 -21.87
N GLN A 14 14.45 -30.11 -20.55
CA GLN A 14 15.69 -30.51 -19.89
C GLN A 14 16.09 -31.95 -20.21
N SER A 15 15.11 -32.85 -20.34
CA SER A 15 15.35 -34.28 -20.60
C SER A 15 15.54 -34.59 -22.08
N ASN A 16 14.66 -34.07 -22.94
CA ASN A 16 14.67 -34.26 -24.38
C ASN A 16 13.92 -33.12 -25.11
N PRO A 17 14.63 -32.14 -25.70
CA PRO A 17 13.98 -30.98 -26.34
C PRO A 17 13.11 -31.33 -27.55
N ARG A 18 13.38 -32.45 -28.25
CA ARG A 18 12.54 -32.91 -29.37
C ARG A 18 11.22 -33.52 -28.90
N ALA A 19 11.16 -34.03 -27.66
CA ALA A 19 9.95 -34.65 -27.12
C ALA A 19 8.84 -33.62 -26.88
N MET A 20 9.17 -32.35 -26.60
CA MET A 20 8.17 -31.30 -26.43
C MET A 20 7.46 -30.94 -27.72
N GLU A 21 8.17 -30.86 -28.86
CA GLU A 21 7.55 -30.61 -30.16
C GLU A 21 6.55 -31.72 -30.52
N HIS A 22 6.88 -32.98 -30.22
CA HIS A 22 5.96 -34.11 -30.42
C HIS A 22 4.74 -34.04 -29.49
N LEU A 23 4.91 -33.67 -28.21
CA LEU A 23 3.80 -33.50 -27.27
C LEU A 23 2.86 -32.36 -27.69
N ARG A 24 3.40 -31.26 -28.20
CA ARG A 24 2.59 -30.13 -28.73
C ARG A 24 1.76 -30.53 -29.94
N ASN A 25 2.30 -31.38 -30.81
CA ASN A 25 1.63 -31.85 -32.02
C ASN A 25 0.60 -32.95 -31.75
N GLU A 26 0.88 -33.90 -30.87
CA GLU A 26 0.01 -35.06 -30.60
C GLU A 26 -1.04 -34.80 -29.50
N SER A 27 -0.79 -33.86 -28.59
CA SER A 27 -1.65 -33.54 -27.44
C SER A 27 -1.91 -32.04 -27.33
N SER A 28 -2.35 -31.43 -28.45
CA SER A 28 -2.58 -29.99 -28.57
C SER A 28 -3.61 -29.43 -27.57
N GLU A 29 -4.59 -30.23 -27.14
CA GLU A 29 -5.55 -29.84 -26.09
C GLU A 29 -4.88 -29.64 -24.71
N LEU A 30 -3.81 -30.40 -24.42
CA LEU A 30 -3.09 -30.34 -23.14
C LEU A 30 -1.86 -29.42 -23.19
N PHE A 31 -1.20 -29.27 -24.34
CA PHE A 31 0.06 -28.55 -24.48
C PHE A 31 0.07 -27.43 -25.53
N GLY A 32 -1.10 -27.04 -26.06
CA GLY A 32 -1.20 -26.04 -27.12
C GLY A 32 -0.54 -24.70 -26.78
N ASP A 33 0.25 -24.17 -27.73
CA ASP A 33 1.04 -22.94 -27.60
C ASP A 33 0.18 -21.69 -27.31
N GLU A 34 -1.06 -21.66 -27.82
CA GLU A 34 -1.99 -20.54 -27.59
C GLU A 34 -2.30 -20.31 -26.11
N LEU A 35 -2.31 -21.37 -25.28
CA LEU A 35 -2.67 -21.27 -23.86
C LEU A 35 -1.53 -20.68 -23.01
N LEU A 36 -0.27 -21.01 -23.35
CA LEU A 36 0.90 -20.41 -22.73
C LEU A 36 1.11 -18.98 -23.23
N GLN A 37 1.01 -18.73 -24.54
CA GLN A 37 1.16 -17.39 -25.12
C GLN A 37 0.11 -16.40 -24.59
N ARG A 38 -1.15 -16.82 -24.42
CA ARG A 38 -2.20 -16.00 -23.76
C ARG A 38 -1.84 -15.67 -22.31
N SER A 39 -1.23 -16.61 -21.59
CA SER A 39 -0.80 -16.42 -20.19
C SER A 39 0.45 -15.53 -20.04
N PHE A 40 1.27 -15.42 -21.09
CA PHE A 40 2.36 -14.45 -21.14
C PHE A 40 1.87 -13.03 -21.44
N SER A 41 0.81 -12.87 -22.24
CA SER A 41 0.24 -11.57 -22.61
C SER A 41 -0.73 -10.98 -21.58
N ASP A 42 -1.45 -11.80 -20.81
CA ASP A 42 -2.27 -11.34 -19.67
C ASP A 42 -1.79 -11.96 -18.34
N PRO A 43 -1.19 -11.15 -17.43
CA PRO A 43 -0.78 -11.61 -16.09
C PRO A 43 -1.91 -12.24 -15.27
N ASN A 44 -3.18 -11.90 -15.55
CA ASN A 44 -4.32 -12.44 -14.83
C ASN A 44 -4.60 -13.92 -15.17
N LEU A 45 -4.20 -14.37 -16.37
CA LEU A 45 -4.37 -15.76 -16.81
C LEU A 45 -3.37 -16.72 -16.14
N ARG A 46 -2.27 -16.21 -15.58
CA ARG A 46 -1.27 -17.02 -14.85
C ARG A 46 -1.83 -17.72 -13.61
N HIS A 47 -2.93 -17.21 -13.06
CA HIS A 47 -3.53 -17.68 -11.80
C HIS A 47 -4.80 -18.52 -11.99
N GLN A 48 -5.13 -18.95 -13.22
CA GLN A 48 -6.25 -19.86 -13.44
C GLN A 48 -6.03 -21.21 -12.75
N SER A 49 -7.10 -21.76 -12.16
CA SER A 49 -7.07 -23.08 -11.53
C SER A 49 -6.88 -24.17 -12.58
N ILE A 50 -6.23 -25.26 -12.17
CA ILE A 50 -6.07 -26.47 -13.00
C ILE A 50 -6.76 -27.65 -12.29
N SER A 51 -7.45 -28.48 -13.07
CA SER A 51 -8.09 -29.68 -12.55
C SER A 51 -7.07 -30.78 -12.26
N ASP A 52 -7.36 -31.63 -11.27
CA ASP A 52 -6.54 -32.76 -10.88
C ASP A 52 -6.37 -33.75 -12.04
N GLN A 53 -7.45 -33.97 -12.80
CA GLN A 53 -7.45 -34.86 -13.96
C GLN A 53 -6.50 -34.35 -15.04
N THR A 54 -6.51 -33.05 -15.32
CA THR A 54 -5.61 -32.42 -16.31
C THR A 54 -4.15 -32.52 -15.86
N LEU A 55 -3.86 -32.27 -14.57
CA LEU A 55 -2.50 -32.37 -14.03
C LEU A 55 -1.95 -33.80 -14.14
N VAL A 56 -2.76 -34.80 -13.76
CA VAL A 56 -2.39 -36.21 -13.86
C VAL A 56 -2.23 -36.65 -15.31
N ALA A 57 -3.13 -36.22 -16.21
CA ALA A 57 -3.06 -36.53 -17.64
C ALA A 57 -1.79 -35.97 -18.29
N MET A 58 -1.42 -34.71 -17.98
CA MET A 58 -0.15 -34.13 -18.46
C MET A 58 1.06 -34.92 -17.97
N ALA A 59 1.05 -35.38 -16.71
CA ALA A 59 2.13 -36.20 -16.18
C ALA A 59 2.20 -37.58 -16.85
N GLN A 60 1.05 -38.18 -17.21
CA GLN A 60 0.98 -39.45 -17.93
C GLN A 60 1.54 -39.33 -19.34
N GLU A 61 1.17 -38.29 -20.09
CA GLU A 61 1.72 -38.08 -21.44
C GLU A 61 3.21 -37.76 -21.42
N ALA A 62 3.67 -36.95 -20.46
CA ALA A 62 5.09 -36.71 -20.25
C ALA A 62 5.85 -38.01 -19.89
N SER A 63 5.28 -38.85 -19.01
CA SER A 63 5.84 -40.15 -18.61
C SER A 63 5.97 -41.11 -19.80
N LYS A 64 4.93 -41.24 -20.64
CA LYS A 64 4.98 -42.07 -21.86
C LYS A 64 6.10 -41.65 -22.81
N LYS A 65 6.30 -40.34 -23.00
CA LYS A 65 7.32 -39.81 -23.93
C LYS A 65 8.73 -39.89 -23.37
N LEU A 66 8.90 -39.72 -22.06
CA LEU A 66 10.20 -39.82 -21.39
C LEU A 66 10.61 -41.26 -21.09
N GLY A 67 9.69 -42.23 -21.18
CA GLY A 67 9.96 -43.62 -20.84
C GLY A 67 10.21 -43.86 -19.35
N MET A 68 9.66 -42.98 -18.50
CA MET A 68 9.82 -43.02 -17.04
C MET A 68 8.50 -43.40 -16.37
N GLU A 69 8.55 -43.94 -15.14
CA GLU A 69 7.35 -44.14 -14.34
C GLU A 69 6.65 -42.81 -13.99
N GLN A 70 5.34 -42.85 -13.81
CA GLN A 70 4.51 -41.66 -13.60
C GLN A 70 4.85 -40.90 -12.30
N GLU A 71 5.18 -41.62 -11.22
CA GLU A 71 5.44 -41.02 -9.91
C GLU A 71 6.69 -40.12 -9.88
N PRO A 72 7.87 -40.56 -10.39
CA PRO A 72 9.04 -39.68 -10.55
C PRO A 72 8.76 -38.43 -11.39
N VAL A 73 7.97 -38.54 -12.46
CA VAL A 73 7.61 -37.41 -13.32
C VAL A 73 6.75 -36.39 -12.55
N LEU A 74 5.73 -36.85 -11.81
CA LEU A 74 4.92 -35.97 -10.96
C LEU A 74 5.76 -35.25 -9.90
N ARG A 75 6.74 -35.93 -9.31
CA ARG A 75 7.65 -35.33 -8.33
C ARG A 75 8.54 -34.26 -8.97
N ALA A 76 9.12 -34.54 -10.13
CA ALA A 76 9.95 -33.59 -10.84
C ALA A 76 9.14 -32.35 -11.30
N MET A 77 7.91 -32.56 -11.77
CA MET A 77 6.96 -31.48 -12.08
C MET A 77 6.70 -30.59 -10.86
N GLY A 78 6.51 -31.17 -9.67
CA GLY A 78 6.31 -30.42 -8.42
C GLY A 78 7.50 -29.55 -8.03
N SER A 79 8.72 -30.07 -8.23
CA SER A 79 9.96 -29.33 -7.95
C SER A 79 10.14 -28.13 -8.89
N GLU A 80 9.95 -28.33 -10.20
CA GLU A 80 10.01 -27.25 -11.20
C GLU A 80 8.86 -26.24 -11.03
N TYR A 81 7.66 -26.69 -10.64
CA TYR A 81 6.56 -25.80 -10.28
C TYR A 81 6.96 -24.85 -9.14
N PHE A 82 7.57 -25.39 -8.08
CA PHE A 82 8.01 -24.56 -6.96
C PHE A 82 9.10 -23.56 -7.37
N LYS A 83 10.05 -23.96 -8.22
CA LYS A 83 11.09 -23.08 -8.76
C LYS A 83 10.51 -21.89 -9.53
N LEU A 84 9.48 -22.12 -10.35
CA LEU A 84 8.77 -21.04 -11.03
C LEU A 84 8.02 -20.13 -10.05
N CYS A 85 7.34 -20.70 -9.06
CA CYS A 85 6.69 -19.91 -8.00
C CYS A 85 7.72 -19.08 -7.20
N LEU A 86 8.93 -19.59 -6.99
CA LEU A 86 10.01 -18.87 -6.33
C LEU A 86 10.50 -17.68 -7.17
N GLY A 87 10.43 -17.76 -8.50
CA GLY A 87 10.73 -16.64 -9.40
C GLY A 87 9.78 -15.46 -9.18
N ASP A 88 8.47 -15.72 -9.16
CA ASP A 88 7.44 -14.67 -9.04
C ASP A 88 7.18 -14.23 -7.59
N TYR A 89 7.20 -15.16 -6.63
CA TYR A 89 6.83 -14.93 -5.22
C TYR A 89 8.01 -15.03 -4.25
N GLY A 90 9.24 -15.01 -4.76
CA GLY A 90 10.45 -15.34 -3.99
C GLY A 90 10.65 -14.50 -2.73
N ARG A 91 10.25 -13.21 -2.75
CA ARG A 91 10.35 -12.36 -1.55
C ARG A 91 9.51 -12.88 -0.40
N VAL A 92 8.25 -13.24 -0.66
CA VAL A 92 7.32 -13.67 0.39
C VAL A 92 7.66 -15.07 0.87
N LEU A 93 7.96 -16.00 -0.05
CA LEU A 93 8.29 -17.39 0.29
C LEU A 93 9.57 -17.51 1.13
N ARG A 94 10.58 -16.65 0.89
CA ARG A 94 11.84 -16.63 1.67
C ARG A 94 11.67 -16.11 3.10
N ILE A 95 10.60 -15.36 3.39
CA ILE A 95 10.35 -14.77 4.71
C ILE A 95 9.61 -15.75 5.64
N LEU A 96 8.98 -16.80 5.09
CA LEU A 96 8.12 -17.70 5.86
C LEU A 96 8.84 -18.50 6.94
N GLY A 97 10.14 -18.76 6.81
CA GLY A 97 10.87 -19.51 7.83
C GLY A 97 12.37 -19.57 7.56
N SER A 98 13.14 -19.68 8.64
CA SER A 98 14.58 -19.91 8.60
C SER A 98 14.94 -21.37 8.33
N ASN A 99 13.99 -22.27 8.55
CA ASN A 99 14.11 -23.71 8.32
C ASN A 99 12.82 -24.31 7.73
N ILE A 100 12.88 -25.57 7.31
CA ILE A 100 11.77 -26.27 6.65
C ILE A 100 10.55 -26.41 7.58
N LEU A 101 10.76 -26.59 8.89
CA LEU A 101 9.70 -26.74 9.87
C LEU A 101 8.90 -25.44 9.99
N GLU A 102 9.59 -24.31 10.21
CA GLU A 102 8.99 -22.97 10.27
C GLU A 102 8.27 -22.63 8.96
N PHE A 103 8.86 -22.94 7.81
CA PHE A 103 8.25 -22.71 6.52
C PHE A 103 6.89 -23.39 6.38
N PHE A 104 6.82 -24.71 6.67
CA PHE A 104 5.56 -25.46 6.59
C PHE A 104 4.60 -25.18 7.75
N SER A 105 5.07 -24.68 8.89
CA SER A 105 4.21 -24.18 9.97
C SER A 105 3.54 -22.85 9.60
N ASN A 106 4.21 -21.99 8.82
CA ASN A 106 3.71 -20.65 8.50
C ASN A 106 3.00 -20.55 7.14
N ILE A 107 3.15 -21.54 6.26
CA ILE A 107 2.57 -21.52 4.91
C ILE A 107 1.04 -21.40 4.93
N ASP A 108 0.37 -22.04 5.89
CA ASP A 108 -1.09 -22.01 6.01
C ASP A 108 -1.61 -20.60 6.31
N GLY A 109 -0.86 -19.82 7.11
CA GLY A 109 -1.16 -18.41 7.36
C GLY A 109 -1.10 -17.56 6.10
N LEU A 110 -0.10 -17.80 5.23
CA LEU A 110 0.00 -17.14 3.93
C LEU A 110 -1.15 -17.55 2.99
N GLN A 111 -1.48 -18.84 2.93
CA GLN A 111 -2.57 -19.32 2.11
C GLN A 111 -3.92 -18.70 2.51
N ASP A 112 -4.15 -18.51 3.81
CA ASP A 112 -5.37 -17.83 4.29
C ASP A 112 -5.42 -16.36 3.86
N GLN A 113 -4.28 -15.66 3.77
CA GLN A 113 -4.22 -14.33 3.17
C GLN A 113 -4.46 -14.36 1.66
N VAL A 114 -3.91 -15.35 0.95
CA VAL A 114 -4.10 -15.51 -0.50
C VAL A 114 -5.57 -15.78 -0.84
N LYS A 115 -6.28 -16.56 -0.02
CA LYS A 115 -7.75 -16.78 -0.16
C LYS A 115 -8.58 -15.51 -0.05
N ALA A 116 -8.08 -14.49 0.65
CA ALA A 116 -8.81 -13.23 0.82
C ALA A 116 -8.97 -12.48 -0.51
N TYR A 117 -8.11 -12.76 -1.50
CA TYR A 117 -8.24 -12.20 -2.83
C TYR A 117 -9.39 -12.88 -3.59
N PRO A 118 -10.28 -12.11 -4.26
CA PRO A 118 -11.45 -12.64 -4.98
C PRO A 118 -11.11 -13.75 -6.00
N ARG A 119 -9.89 -13.73 -6.56
CA ARG A 119 -9.41 -14.69 -7.56
C ARG A 119 -9.22 -16.11 -7.01
N PHE A 120 -9.00 -16.26 -5.71
CA PHE A 120 -8.76 -17.55 -5.04
C PHE A 120 -9.93 -17.96 -4.15
N GLN A 121 -11.06 -17.25 -4.23
CA GLN A 121 -12.25 -17.51 -3.44
C GLN A 121 -12.85 -18.88 -3.79
N GLY A 122 -13.17 -19.68 -2.77
CA GLY A 122 -13.72 -21.04 -2.93
C GLY A 122 -12.66 -22.15 -3.09
N GLN A 123 -11.37 -21.82 -3.21
CA GLN A 123 -10.31 -22.84 -3.19
C GLN A 123 -10.07 -23.34 -1.76
N GLN A 124 -9.96 -24.66 -1.60
CA GLN A 124 -9.49 -25.29 -0.35
C GLN A 124 -8.04 -25.72 -0.53
N PRO A 125 -7.06 -24.92 -0.07
CA PRO A 125 -5.68 -25.32 -0.14
C PRO A 125 -5.39 -26.40 0.90
N PRO A 126 -4.33 -27.20 0.64
CA PRO A 126 -3.88 -28.19 1.59
C PRO A 126 -3.30 -27.53 2.83
N SER A 127 -3.47 -28.20 3.97
CA SER A 127 -2.89 -27.80 5.26
C SER A 127 -1.74 -28.74 5.61
N PHE A 128 -0.72 -28.19 6.26
CA PHE A 128 0.46 -28.93 6.66
C PHE A 128 0.61 -28.90 8.18
N ARG A 129 1.04 -30.02 8.78
CA ARG A 129 1.50 -30.04 10.17
C ARG A 129 2.83 -30.75 10.26
N CYS A 130 3.79 -30.11 10.90
CA CYS A 130 5.09 -30.69 11.18
C CYS A 130 5.08 -31.34 12.56
N GLU A 131 5.58 -32.57 12.65
CA GLU A 131 5.83 -33.27 13.90
C GLU A 131 7.24 -33.85 13.86
N ARG A 132 7.99 -33.70 14.95
CA ARG A 132 9.32 -34.29 15.08
C ARG A 132 9.22 -35.59 15.87
N LYS A 133 9.80 -36.65 15.32
CA LYS A 133 9.97 -37.91 16.04
C LYS A 133 11.38 -38.41 15.82
N ASP A 134 12.17 -38.36 16.89
CA ASP A 134 13.60 -38.71 16.89
C ASP A 134 14.39 -37.87 15.85
N ASP A 135 15.03 -38.54 14.88
CA ASP A 135 15.79 -37.95 13.77
C ASP A 135 14.96 -37.80 12.47
N LYS A 136 13.64 -38.03 12.54
CA LYS A 136 12.74 -37.91 11.38
C LYS A 136 11.77 -36.76 11.57
N LEU A 137 11.53 -36.02 10.47
CA LEU A 137 10.45 -35.06 10.39
C LEU A 137 9.24 -35.73 9.73
N LEU A 138 8.13 -35.71 10.44
CA LEU A 138 6.83 -36.18 9.97
C LEU A 138 6.03 -34.98 9.50
N LEU A 139 5.85 -34.86 8.19
CA LEU A 139 5.01 -33.81 7.61
C LEU A 139 3.64 -34.39 7.28
N HIS A 140 2.65 -34.05 8.09
CA HIS A 140 1.26 -34.42 7.92
C HIS A 140 0.60 -33.52 6.87
N PHE A 141 0.03 -34.12 5.84
CA PHE A 141 -0.58 -33.44 4.70
C PHE A 141 -2.09 -33.68 4.66
N TYR A 142 -2.84 -32.62 4.97
CA TYR A 142 -4.30 -32.64 4.99
C TYR A 142 -4.85 -32.08 3.68
N SER A 143 -5.41 -32.94 2.83
CA SER A 143 -6.03 -32.54 1.58
C SER A 143 -7.14 -33.52 1.15
N LEU A 144 -8.14 -32.97 0.47
CA LEU A 144 -9.16 -33.74 -0.25
C LEU A 144 -8.65 -34.26 -1.61
N ARG A 145 -7.54 -33.69 -2.12
CA ARG A 145 -6.95 -34.00 -3.42
C ARG A 145 -5.86 -35.06 -3.24
N HIS A 146 -6.18 -36.29 -3.60
CA HIS A 146 -5.30 -37.45 -3.40
C HIS A 146 -4.31 -37.66 -4.55
N SER A 147 -4.69 -37.30 -5.76
CA SER A 147 -3.88 -37.50 -6.96
C SER A 147 -2.64 -36.60 -7.03
N ILE A 148 -2.52 -35.62 -6.14
CA ILE A 148 -1.43 -34.64 -6.11
C ILE A 148 -0.36 -34.95 -5.06
N VAL A 149 -0.44 -36.08 -4.34
CA VAL A 149 0.49 -36.38 -3.22
C VAL A 149 1.94 -36.44 -3.70
N SER A 150 2.22 -37.14 -4.80
CA SER A 150 3.58 -37.21 -5.38
C SER A 150 4.05 -35.86 -5.93
N PHE A 151 3.12 -35.04 -6.44
CA PHE A 151 3.41 -33.67 -6.87
C PHE A 151 3.81 -32.77 -5.68
N VAL A 152 3.08 -32.86 -4.56
CA VAL A 152 3.40 -32.14 -3.33
C VAL A 152 4.72 -32.62 -2.71
N ALA A 153 5.04 -33.91 -2.79
CA ALA A 153 6.36 -34.41 -2.39
C ALA A 153 7.48 -33.77 -3.22
N GLY A 154 7.22 -33.49 -4.50
CA GLY A 154 8.11 -32.71 -5.37
C GLY A 154 8.25 -31.24 -4.96
N ILE A 155 7.17 -30.61 -4.52
CA ILE A 155 7.21 -29.25 -3.96
C ILE A 155 8.07 -29.22 -2.69
N VAL A 156 7.91 -30.19 -1.80
CA VAL A 156 8.68 -30.27 -0.55
C VAL A 156 10.18 -30.43 -0.84
N ASP A 157 10.53 -31.25 -1.82
CA ASP A 157 11.90 -31.40 -2.33
C ASP A 157 12.42 -30.10 -2.98
N GLY A 158 11.58 -29.40 -3.76
CA GLY A 158 11.91 -28.09 -4.32
C GLY A 158 12.15 -27.03 -3.23
N VAL A 159 11.35 -27.02 -2.17
CA VAL A 159 11.53 -26.13 -1.01
C VAL A 159 12.88 -26.39 -0.37
N SER A 160 13.24 -27.64 -0.08
CA SER A 160 14.51 -27.96 0.56
C SER A 160 15.71 -27.59 -0.31
N ARG A 161 15.67 -27.89 -1.61
CA ARG A 161 16.77 -27.59 -2.54
C ARG A 161 16.91 -26.10 -2.84
N PHE A 162 15.82 -25.42 -3.21
CA PHE A 162 15.90 -24.04 -3.72
C PHE A 162 15.87 -22.95 -2.63
N LEU A 163 15.27 -23.21 -1.46
CA LEU A 163 15.29 -22.27 -0.34
C LEU A 163 16.42 -22.57 0.65
N PHE A 164 16.63 -23.83 1.00
CA PHE A 164 17.53 -24.22 2.09
C PHE A 164 18.83 -24.91 1.63
N SER A 165 18.99 -25.16 0.32
CA SER A 165 20.16 -25.85 -0.24
C SER A 165 20.44 -27.21 0.40
N THR A 166 19.36 -27.95 0.71
CA THR A 166 19.43 -29.27 1.37
C THR A 166 18.77 -30.34 0.51
N ASP A 167 19.49 -31.44 0.33
CA ASP A 167 18.94 -32.66 -0.23
C ASP A 167 18.28 -33.52 0.84
N LEU A 168 16.99 -33.78 0.65
CA LEU A 168 16.17 -34.57 1.56
C LEU A 168 15.68 -35.83 0.85
N GLN A 169 15.64 -36.93 1.59
CA GLN A 169 14.94 -38.13 1.18
C GLN A 169 13.53 -38.09 1.77
N ILE A 170 12.53 -38.17 0.89
CA ILE A 170 11.11 -38.10 1.26
C ILE A 170 10.44 -39.42 0.90
N GLU A 171 9.91 -40.12 1.89
CA GLU A 171 9.10 -41.33 1.72
C GLU A 171 7.63 -41.02 2.01
N ILE A 172 6.72 -41.55 1.19
CA ILE A 172 5.27 -41.29 1.30
C ILE A 172 4.62 -42.48 2.01
N SER A 173 3.75 -42.22 2.99
CA SER A 173 2.95 -43.26 3.63
C SER A 173 2.08 -44.04 2.62
N PRO A 174 2.11 -45.40 2.60
CA PRO A 174 1.51 -46.22 1.55
C PRO A 174 -0.03 -46.20 1.51
N SER A 175 -0.72 -45.87 2.60
CA SER A 175 -2.19 -45.72 2.63
C SER A 175 -2.67 -45.02 3.90
N ARG A 176 -3.90 -44.49 3.86
CA ARG A 176 -4.59 -43.96 5.05
C ARG A 176 -4.96 -45.12 5.97
N SER A 177 -4.47 -45.14 7.20
CA SER A 177 -4.93 -46.06 8.22
C SER A 177 -6.26 -45.56 8.82
N LEU A 178 -7.03 -46.43 9.49
CA LEU A 178 -8.20 -46.00 10.28
C LEU A 178 -7.86 -44.91 11.32
N THR A 179 -6.58 -44.82 11.73
CA THR A 179 -6.07 -43.88 12.72
C THR A 179 -5.55 -42.57 12.13
N SER A 180 -5.31 -42.49 10.82
CA SER A 180 -4.72 -41.30 10.16
C SER A 180 -5.46 -41.01 8.84
N PRO A 181 -6.44 -40.09 8.81
CA PRO A 181 -7.20 -39.76 7.60
C PRO A 181 -6.41 -38.93 6.57
N HIS A 182 -5.11 -38.70 6.80
CA HIS A 182 -4.22 -37.83 6.03
C HIS A 182 -2.93 -38.56 5.63
N HIS A 183 -2.21 -38.03 4.63
CA HIS A 183 -0.92 -38.60 4.22
C HIS A 183 0.20 -38.07 5.12
N ILE A 184 1.23 -38.90 5.33
CA ILE A 184 2.42 -38.53 6.10
C ILE A 184 3.63 -38.65 5.17
N PHE A 185 4.39 -37.57 5.07
CA PHE A 185 5.71 -37.59 4.44
C PHE A 185 6.76 -37.80 5.52
N PHE A 186 7.53 -38.88 5.38
CA PHE A 186 8.69 -39.17 6.21
C PHE A 186 9.90 -38.51 5.58
N ILE A 187 10.45 -37.50 6.24
CA ILE A 187 11.57 -36.70 5.73
C ILE A 187 12.81 -37.04 6.54
N THR A 188 13.84 -37.52 5.84
CA THR A 188 15.18 -37.78 6.39
C THR A 188 16.23 -36.97 5.63
N ASN A 189 17.27 -36.52 6.33
CA ASN A 189 18.39 -35.84 5.68
C ASN A 189 19.28 -36.89 5.01
N SER A 190 19.60 -36.68 3.73
CA SER A 190 20.48 -37.59 2.97
C SER A 190 21.95 -37.48 3.39
N ASN A 191 22.37 -36.35 3.96
CA ASN A 191 23.74 -36.13 4.41
C ASN A 191 23.87 -36.33 5.93
N ASN A 192 24.42 -37.48 6.32
CA ASN A 192 24.62 -37.92 7.71
C ASN A 192 25.73 -37.17 8.47
N GLU A 193 26.39 -36.16 7.88
CA GLU A 193 27.50 -35.45 8.51
C GLU A 193 27.11 -34.01 8.87
N ASN A 194 26.89 -33.76 10.16
CA ASN A 194 26.88 -32.47 10.88
C ASN A 194 25.97 -31.32 10.41
N SER A 195 25.43 -31.35 9.19
CA SER A 195 24.55 -30.32 8.59
C SER A 195 23.07 -30.52 8.93
N ALA A 196 22.67 -31.76 9.30
CA ALA A 196 21.34 -32.04 9.85
C ALA A 196 21.06 -31.19 11.11
N ASN A 197 22.09 -30.93 11.92
CA ASN A 197 21.98 -30.14 13.14
C ASN A 197 21.63 -28.65 12.90
N GLN A 198 21.80 -28.11 11.69
CA GLN A 198 21.42 -26.72 11.38
C GLN A 198 20.00 -26.59 10.83
N LEU A 199 19.47 -27.61 10.15
CA LEU A 199 18.11 -27.58 9.58
C LEU A 199 17.00 -27.84 10.62
N PHE A 200 17.34 -28.56 11.69
CA PHE A 200 16.40 -29.06 12.70
C PHE A 200 16.60 -28.41 14.08
N ARG A 201 17.15 -27.19 14.11
CA ARG A 201 17.71 -26.49 15.29
C ARG A 201 16.70 -26.00 16.33
N TYR A 202 15.58 -26.69 16.52
CA TYR A 202 14.89 -26.72 17.82
C TYR A 202 15.38 -27.95 18.58
N SER A 203 16.67 -28.00 18.92
CA SER A 203 17.11 -28.72 20.11
C SER A 203 16.89 -27.78 21.29
N VAL A 204 15.62 -27.55 21.65
CA VAL A 204 15.33 -27.13 23.01
C VAL A 204 15.35 -28.41 23.81
N ASN A 205 16.21 -28.46 24.83
CA ASN A 205 16.11 -29.45 25.91
C ASN A 205 14.76 -29.23 26.60
N MET A 206 13.66 -29.65 25.96
CA MET A 206 12.34 -29.65 26.54
C MET A 206 12.33 -30.81 27.50
N SER A 207 12.32 -30.49 28.80
CA SER A 207 12.07 -31.51 29.79
C SER A 207 10.66 -32.03 29.60
N THR A 208 10.52 -33.34 29.64
CA THR A 208 9.23 -34.03 29.69
C THR A 208 8.68 -34.10 31.11
N ASP A 209 9.41 -33.61 32.13
CA ASP A 209 8.96 -33.54 33.50
C ASP A 209 8.16 -32.24 33.74
N PRO A 210 6.88 -32.32 34.14
CA PRO A 210 6.08 -31.15 34.49
C PRO A 210 6.72 -30.25 35.57
N ASN A 211 7.56 -30.80 36.44
CA ASN A 211 8.22 -30.07 37.52
C ASN A 211 9.32 -29.12 37.02
N ASP A 212 9.80 -29.30 35.79
CA ASP A 212 10.79 -28.41 35.18
C ASP A 212 10.15 -27.14 34.59
N SER A 213 8.81 -27.01 34.65
CA SER A 213 8.12 -25.79 34.23
C SER A 213 8.53 -24.60 35.09
N LYS A 214 9.26 -23.66 34.48
CA LYS A 214 9.71 -22.43 35.15
C LYS A 214 8.59 -21.42 35.42
N ILE A 215 7.40 -21.65 34.87
CA ILE A 215 6.22 -20.81 35.06
C ILE A 215 5.12 -21.61 35.76
N GLY A 216 4.58 -21.03 36.84
CA GLY A 216 3.41 -21.60 37.52
C GLY A 216 2.15 -21.41 36.69
N VAL A 217 1.20 -22.35 36.81
CA VAL A 217 -0.08 -22.32 36.07
C VAL A 217 -0.84 -21.01 36.29
N ARG A 218 -0.85 -20.50 37.54
CA ARG A 218 -1.52 -19.23 37.87
C ARG A 218 -0.89 -18.05 37.15
N THR A 219 0.44 -17.97 37.15
CA THR A 219 1.19 -16.94 36.42
C THR A 219 0.91 -17.02 34.92
N PHE A 220 0.84 -18.22 34.36
CA PHE A 220 0.47 -18.41 32.95
C PHE A 220 -0.96 -17.89 32.66
N CYS A 221 -1.94 -18.19 33.53
CA CYS A 221 -3.30 -17.68 33.37
C CYS A 221 -3.41 -16.17 33.46
N ASP A 222 -2.59 -15.54 34.31
CA ASP A 222 -2.51 -14.09 34.45
C ASP A 222 -1.81 -13.45 33.24
N CYS A 223 -0.77 -14.10 32.70
CA CYS A 223 -0.06 -13.63 31.51
C CYS A 223 -0.90 -13.73 30.23
N PHE A 224 -1.76 -14.75 30.10
CA PHE A 224 -2.60 -14.96 28.93
C PHE A 224 -4.09 -14.99 29.30
N PRO A 225 -4.76 -13.83 29.50
CA PRO A 225 -6.14 -13.80 30.00
C PRO A 225 -7.19 -14.42 29.07
N PHE A 226 -6.88 -14.54 27.77
CA PHE A 226 -7.77 -15.05 26.72
C PHE A 226 -7.28 -16.39 26.12
N HIS A 227 -6.91 -17.34 26.98
CA HIS A 227 -6.57 -18.70 26.56
C HIS A 227 -7.59 -19.75 27.04
N VAL A 228 -7.65 -20.88 26.33
CA VAL A 228 -8.48 -22.04 26.68
C VAL A 228 -7.67 -23.31 26.44
N VAL A 229 -7.61 -24.22 27.42
CA VAL A 229 -7.08 -25.58 27.22
C VAL A 229 -8.23 -26.56 27.30
N PHE A 230 -8.31 -27.50 26.35
CA PHE A 230 -9.34 -28.54 26.34
C PHE A 230 -8.79 -29.89 25.87
N ASP A 231 -9.40 -30.96 26.36
CA ASP A 231 -9.01 -32.35 26.09
C ASP A 231 -9.57 -32.88 24.76
N GLU A 232 -9.32 -34.16 24.46
CA GLU A 232 -9.82 -34.84 23.26
C GLU A 232 -11.35 -34.87 23.14
N ASN A 233 -12.04 -34.85 24.28
CA ASN A 233 -13.50 -34.84 24.37
C ASN A 233 -14.06 -33.41 24.37
N LEU A 234 -13.22 -32.40 24.10
CA LEU A 234 -13.56 -30.99 24.08
C LEU A 234 -14.02 -30.46 25.45
N ASN A 235 -13.61 -31.10 26.54
CA ASN A 235 -13.81 -30.58 27.88
C ASN A 235 -12.70 -29.60 28.23
N ILE A 236 -13.09 -28.43 28.71
CA ILE A 236 -12.18 -27.37 29.11
C ILE A 236 -11.50 -27.77 30.42
N THR A 237 -10.17 -27.83 30.41
CA THR A 237 -9.33 -28.13 31.57
C THR A 237 -8.74 -26.87 32.20
N GLN A 238 -8.48 -25.83 31.41
CA GLN A 238 -7.89 -24.57 31.88
C GLN A 238 -8.47 -23.36 31.12
N LEU A 239 -8.60 -22.23 31.81
CA LEU A 239 -9.05 -20.95 31.27
C LEU A 239 -8.15 -19.81 31.71
N GLY A 240 -7.95 -18.84 30.82
CA GLY A 240 -7.37 -17.55 31.14
C GLY A 240 -8.25 -16.73 32.08
N THR A 241 -7.66 -15.82 32.84
CA THR A 241 -8.38 -15.09 33.90
C THR A 241 -9.57 -14.28 33.41
N ALA A 242 -9.48 -13.61 32.26
CA ALA A 242 -10.58 -12.85 31.68
C ALA A 242 -11.73 -13.77 31.26
N LEU A 243 -11.42 -14.88 30.57
CA LEU A 243 -12.41 -15.87 30.17
C LEU A 243 -13.04 -16.60 31.36
N ALA A 244 -12.24 -16.95 32.36
CA ALA A 244 -12.70 -17.58 33.59
C ALA A 244 -13.71 -16.68 34.32
N ARG A 245 -13.44 -15.37 34.42
CA ARG A 245 -14.37 -14.40 35.02
C ARG A 245 -15.74 -14.38 34.34
N MET A 246 -15.77 -14.61 33.02
CA MET A 246 -17.03 -14.62 32.26
C MET A 246 -17.73 -15.99 32.28
N ILE A 247 -16.97 -17.10 32.28
CA ILE A 247 -17.50 -18.46 32.10
C ILE A 247 -17.79 -19.16 33.43
N VAL A 248 -16.89 -19.06 34.42
CA VAL A 248 -16.98 -19.75 35.73
C VAL A 248 -18.34 -19.59 36.42
N PRO A 249 -19.00 -18.41 36.41
CA PRO A 249 -20.32 -18.27 37.02
C PRO A 249 -21.41 -19.21 36.45
N ASN A 250 -21.23 -19.65 35.19
CA ASN A 250 -22.20 -20.49 34.46
C ASN A 250 -21.80 -21.97 34.40
N VAL A 251 -20.68 -22.36 35.01
CA VAL A 251 -20.15 -23.74 34.93
C VAL A 251 -21.04 -24.74 35.66
N SER A 252 -21.55 -24.36 36.84
CA SER A 252 -22.41 -25.23 37.64
C SER A 252 -23.72 -25.62 36.95
N SER A 253 -24.17 -24.84 35.96
CA SER A 253 -25.44 -25.05 35.25
C SER A 253 -25.29 -25.67 33.87
N LYS A 254 -24.19 -25.41 33.14
CA LYS A 254 -24.02 -25.82 31.73
C LYS A 254 -22.84 -26.79 31.48
N GLY A 255 -22.06 -27.14 32.51
CA GLY A 255 -20.89 -28.02 32.39
C GLY A 255 -19.66 -27.35 31.78
N MET A 256 -18.59 -28.11 31.55
CA MET A 256 -17.28 -27.60 31.08
C MET A 256 -16.97 -28.00 29.62
N HIS A 257 -17.98 -28.11 28.76
CA HIS A 257 -17.75 -28.48 27.36
C HIS A 257 -17.51 -27.24 26.49
N PHE A 258 -16.53 -27.29 25.58
CA PHE A 258 -16.13 -26.14 24.75
C PHE A 258 -17.29 -25.58 23.92
N SER A 259 -18.04 -26.43 23.23
CA SER A 259 -19.15 -26.03 22.34
C SER A 259 -20.31 -25.32 23.05
N THR A 260 -20.37 -25.42 24.38
CA THR A 260 -21.36 -24.73 25.23
C THR A 260 -21.09 -23.23 25.28
N TYR A 261 -19.82 -22.84 25.37
CA TYR A 261 -19.40 -21.45 25.56
C TYR A 261 -18.78 -20.82 24.33
N PHE A 262 -18.39 -21.61 23.33
CA PHE A 262 -17.66 -21.13 22.17
C PHE A 262 -18.24 -21.66 20.85
N ASP A 263 -18.20 -20.80 19.83
CA ASP A 263 -18.38 -21.12 18.42
C ASP A 263 -17.07 -20.86 17.67
N VAL A 264 -16.63 -21.81 16.87
CA VAL A 264 -15.56 -21.57 15.91
C VAL A 264 -16.17 -21.01 14.63
N LEU A 265 -15.90 -19.75 14.34
CA LEU A 265 -16.39 -19.06 13.14
C LEU A 265 -15.52 -19.38 11.92
N LYS A 266 -14.20 -19.40 12.12
CA LYS A 266 -13.22 -19.68 11.08
C LYS A 266 -12.09 -20.53 11.66
N PRO A 267 -11.56 -21.51 10.92
CA PRO A 267 -12.13 -22.07 9.68
C PRO A 267 -13.46 -22.80 9.93
N THR A 268 -14.36 -22.84 8.94
CA THR A 268 -15.66 -23.55 9.05
C THR A 268 -15.43 -25.06 8.99
N VAL A 269 -15.15 -25.66 10.14
CA VAL A 269 -14.96 -27.11 10.29
C VAL A 269 -15.92 -27.66 11.34
N LYS A 270 -16.31 -28.93 11.20
CA LYS A 270 -16.97 -29.64 12.31
C LYS A 270 -16.01 -29.62 13.49
N PHE A 271 -16.50 -29.22 14.65
CA PHE A 271 -15.65 -29.06 15.82
C PHE A 271 -15.35 -30.43 16.44
N SER A 272 -14.27 -31.06 15.97
CA SER A 272 -13.68 -32.29 16.50
C SER A 272 -12.16 -32.12 16.60
N LEU A 273 -11.50 -32.83 17.51
CA LEU A 273 -10.04 -32.75 17.66
C LEU A 273 -9.30 -33.04 16.34
N SER A 274 -9.72 -34.08 15.61
CA SER A 274 -9.19 -34.41 14.28
C SER A 274 -9.33 -33.27 13.26
N SER A 275 -10.45 -32.54 13.31
CA SER A 275 -10.70 -31.41 12.41
C SER A 275 -9.88 -30.18 12.78
N ILE A 276 -9.68 -29.93 14.07
CA ILE A 276 -8.83 -28.82 14.56
C ILE A 276 -7.37 -29.11 14.18
N LEU A 277 -6.89 -30.33 14.43
CA LEU A 277 -5.55 -30.75 14.05
C LEU A 277 -5.29 -30.64 12.55
N SER A 278 -6.31 -30.88 11.72
CA SER A 278 -6.20 -30.73 10.27
C SER A 278 -5.96 -29.28 9.81
N ARG A 279 -6.17 -28.29 10.67
CA ARG A 279 -6.02 -26.86 10.39
C ARG A 279 -5.30 -26.12 11.51
N VAL A 280 -4.42 -26.81 12.26
CA VAL A 280 -3.78 -26.27 13.47
C VAL A 280 -3.00 -24.98 13.22
N ASN A 281 -2.40 -24.85 12.03
CA ASN A 281 -1.61 -23.68 11.63
C ASN A 281 -2.45 -22.53 11.06
N SER A 282 -3.75 -22.73 10.82
CA SER A 282 -4.65 -21.64 10.45
C SER A 282 -4.97 -20.74 11.64
N SER A 283 -5.30 -19.47 11.38
CA SER A 283 -5.82 -18.59 12.42
C SER A 283 -7.29 -18.95 12.72
N PHE A 284 -7.59 -19.18 13.99
CA PHE A 284 -8.91 -19.49 14.49
C PHE A 284 -9.62 -18.23 14.97
N PHE A 285 -10.87 -18.05 14.55
CA PHE A 285 -11.78 -17.07 15.11
C PHE A 285 -12.81 -17.80 15.96
N VAL A 286 -12.80 -17.52 17.25
CA VAL A 286 -13.67 -18.14 18.24
C VAL A 286 -14.58 -17.07 18.84
N ARG A 287 -15.89 -17.27 18.76
CA ARG A 287 -16.90 -16.38 19.35
C ARG A 287 -17.45 -17.00 20.61
N THR A 288 -17.63 -16.20 21.65
CA THR A 288 -18.21 -16.66 22.91
C THR A 288 -19.74 -16.67 22.85
N LYS A 289 -20.41 -17.67 23.46
CA LYS A 289 -21.88 -17.85 23.49
C LYS A 289 -22.48 -17.62 24.86
N GLY A 290 -23.60 -16.89 24.90
CA GLY A 290 -24.52 -16.94 26.04
C GLY A 290 -23.90 -16.53 27.38
N LEU A 291 -22.90 -15.66 27.35
CA LEU A 291 -22.30 -15.03 28.54
C LEU A 291 -23.04 -13.74 28.90
N SER A 292 -24.36 -13.73 28.71
CA SER A 292 -25.23 -12.63 29.10
C SER A 292 -25.32 -12.55 30.63
N SER A 293 -24.33 -11.91 31.25
CA SER A 293 -24.57 -11.22 32.51
C SER A 293 -25.22 -9.86 32.20
N HIS A 294 -25.93 -9.27 33.16
CA HIS A 294 -26.73 -8.03 33.03
C HIS A 294 -26.02 -6.77 32.47
N ARG A 295 -24.77 -6.86 32.00
CA ARG A 295 -23.96 -5.75 31.46
C ARG A 295 -23.38 -5.98 30.05
N LEU A 296 -23.63 -7.13 29.42
CA LEU A 296 -23.01 -7.54 28.14
C LEU A 296 -24.07 -7.59 27.03
N SER A 297 -23.97 -6.72 26.02
CA SER A 297 -24.86 -6.73 24.86
C SER A 297 -24.32 -7.52 23.67
N GLU A 298 -22.99 -7.69 23.57
CA GLU A 298 -22.33 -8.29 22.41
C GLU A 298 -21.47 -9.51 22.77
N ASN A 299 -21.44 -10.48 21.86
CA ASN A 299 -20.57 -11.64 21.97
C ASN A 299 -19.11 -11.23 21.73
N LEU A 300 -18.19 -11.73 22.56
CA LEU A 300 -16.76 -11.53 22.38
C LEU A 300 -16.23 -12.42 21.26
N GLU A 301 -15.43 -11.85 20.36
CA GLU A 301 -14.72 -12.58 19.32
C GLU A 301 -13.23 -12.57 19.62
N LEU A 302 -12.62 -13.74 19.61
CA LEU A 302 -11.20 -13.96 19.85
C LEU A 302 -10.55 -14.47 18.57
N LYS A 303 -9.45 -13.84 18.19
CA LYS A 303 -8.62 -14.29 17.09
C LYS A 303 -7.34 -14.88 17.66
N GLY A 304 -7.01 -16.10 17.28
CA GLY A 304 -5.87 -16.81 17.86
C GLY A 304 -5.38 -17.98 17.03
N GLN A 305 -4.54 -18.79 17.65
CA GLN A 305 -4.03 -20.05 17.12
C GLN A 305 -4.35 -21.19 18.09
N MET A 306 -4.47 -22.40 17.54
CA MET A 306 -4.61 -23.63 18.30
C MET A 306 -3.25 -24.32 18.32
N LEU A 307 -2.80 -24.77 19.49
CA LEU A 307 -1.55 -25.48 19.69
C LEU A 307 -1.86 -26.86 20.26
N PHE A 308 -1.27 -27.90 19.68
CA PHE A 308 -1.43 -29.25 20.18
C PHE A 308 -0.31 -29.58 21.19
N LEU A 309 -0.71 -29.92 22.42
CA LEU A 309 0.19 -30.33 23.49
C LEU A 309 0.27 -31.86 23.49
N GLN A 310 1.41 -32.40 23.07
CA GLN A 310 1.59 -33.84 22.90
C GLN A 310 1.58 -34.60 24.25
N GLU A 311 2.09 -33.96 25.29
CA GLU A 311 2.28 -34.55 26.63
C GLU A 311 0.95 -34.80 27.33
N THR A 312 -0.02 -33.91 27.14
CA THR A 312 -1.36 -33.97 27.76
C THR A 312 -2.46 -34.34 26.77
N ASN A 313 -2.10 -34.57 25.51
CA ASN A 313 -3.02 -34.85 24.42
C ASN A 313 -4.21 -33.86 24.38
N SER A 314 -3.88 -32.59 24.58
CA SER A 314 -4.83 -31.48 24.75
C SER A 314 -4.52 -30.38 23.75
N ILE A 315 -5.51 -29.52 23.49
CA ILE A 315 -5.34 -28.35 22.61
C ILE A 315 -5.39 -27.09 23.46
N LEU A 316 -4.38 -26.24 23.30
CA LEU A 316 -4.31 -24.89 23.85
C LEU A 316 -4.68 -23.88 22.76
N PHE A 317 -5.77 -23.17 22.95
CA PHE A 317 -6.10 -21.97 22.19
C PHE A 317 -5.46 -20.75 22.86
N LEU A 318 -4.60 -20.04 22.13
CA LEU A 318 -4.08 -18.73 22.50
C LEU A 318 -4.64 -17.69 21.52
N GLY A 319 -5.35 -16.70 22.04
CA GLY A 319 -5.90 -15.64 21.20
C GLY A 319 -6.02 -14.32 21.93
N SER A 320 -6.35 -13.29 21.14
CA SER A 320 -6.56 -11.93 21.58
C SER A 320 -7.94 -11.46 21.11
N PRO A 321 -8.59 -10.55 21.85
CA PRO A 321 -9.90 -10.04 21.46
C PRO A 321 -9.81 -9.25 20.15
N SER A 322 -10.74 -9.53 19.23
CA SER A 322 -10.87 -8.79 17.97
C SER A 322 -11.62 -7.49 18.24
N VAL A 323 -10.89 -6.45 18.63
CA VAL A 323 -11.39 -5.12 18.96
C VAL A 323 -10.46 -4.06 18.40
N GLU A 324 -11.02 -3.06 17.72
CA GLU A 324 -10.24 -1.96 17.13
C GLU A 324 -10.39 -0.64 17.90
N LYS A 325 -11.46 -0.49 18.69
CA LYS A 325 -11.83 0.76 19.35
C LYS A 325 -12.01 0.56 20.85
N LEU A 326 -11.73 1.60 21.63
CA LEU A 326 -11.91 1.54 23.08
C LEU A 326 -13.39 1.34 23.47
N ASP A 327 -14.31 1.96 22.73
CA ASP A 327 -15.76 1.88 23.00
C ASP A 327 -16.32 0.45 22.86
N GLU A 328 -15.75 -0.34 21.95
CA GLU A 328 -16.14 -1.74 21.74
C GLU A 328 -15.76 -2.63 22.93
N LEU A 329 -14.69 -2.29 23.67
CA LEU A 329 -14.30 -3.01 24.88
C LEU A 329 -15.41 -2.95 25.93
N ILE A 330 -16.05 -1.78 26.07
CA ILE A 330 -17.15 -1.54 27.00
C ILE A 330 -18.36 -2.39 26.60
N GLY A 331 -18.72 -2.40 25.31
CA GLY A 331 -19.85 -3.21 24.79
C GLY A 331 -19.66 -4.72 24.97
N LYS A 332 -18.40 -5.18 24.90
CA LYS A 332 -18.00 -6.59 25.11
C LYS A 332 -17.62 -6.91 26.57
N GLY A 333 -17.72 -5.93 27.48
CA GLY A 333 -17.45 -6.03 28.92
C GLY A 333 -16.07 -6.59 29.28
N ILE A 334 -15.08 -6.25 28.45
CA ILE A 334 -13.66 -6.49 28.71
C ILE A 334 -12.99 -5.16 29.05
N TYR A 335 -11.96 -5.21 29.88
CA TYR A 335 -11.20 -4.02 30.25
C TYR A 335 -9.90 -3.97 29.45
N ILE A 336 -9.38 -2.77 29.23
CA ILE A 336 -8.03 -2.62 28.65
C ILE A 336 -6.96 -3.29 29.52
N SER A 337 -7.20 -3.47 30.84
CA SER A 337 -6.31 -4.21 31.74
C SER A 337 -6.31 -5.72 31.52
N ASP A 338 -7.33 -6.27 30.86
CA ASP A 338 -7.38 -7.69 30.50
C ASP A 338 -6.52 -7.99 29.25
N ILE A 339 -6.10 -6.97 28.50
CA ILE A 339 -5.19 -7.11 27.35
C ILE A 339 -3.75 -6.86 27.84
N PRO A 340 -2.89 -7.90 27.90
CA PRO A 340 -1.53 -7.78 28.41
C PRO A 340 -0.69 -6.77 27.62
N ILE A 341 0.33 -6.20 28.26
CA ILE A 341 1.25 -5.24 27.63
C ILE A 341 2.09 -5.82 26.49
N HIS A 342 2.31 -7.14 26.48
CA HIS A 342 3.04 -7.82 25.41
C HIS A 342 2.15 -8.19 24.22
N ASP A 343 0.84 -7.99 24.36
CA ASP A 343 -0.12 -8.24 23.28
C ASP A 343 -0.20 -7.01 22.37
N ALA A 344 0.15 -7.18 21.10
CA ALA A 344 0.15 -6.12 20.10
C ALA A 344 -1.25 -5.50 19.87
N THR A 345 -2.34 -6.22 20.19
CA THR A 345 -3.70 -5.66 20.09
C THR A 345 -3.90 -4.45 21.00
N ARG A 346 -3.20 -4.38 22.13
CA ARG A 346 -3.22 -3.22 23.03
C ARG A 346 -2.72 -1.95 22.31
N ASP A 347 -1.59 -2.06 21.63
CA ASP A 347 -0.99 -0.93 20.91
C ASP A 347 -1.87 -0.49 19.73
N VAL A 348 -2.46 -1.45 19.01
CA VAL A 348 -3.39 -1.16 17.91
C VAL A 348 -4.59 -0.35 18.39
N ILE A 349 -5.21 -0.73 19.51
CA ILE A 349 -6.36 0.01 20.09
C ILE A 349 -5.95 1.43 20.49
N LEU A 350 -4.79 1.58 21.15
CA LEU A 350 -4.29 2.89 21.61
C LEU A 350 -3.93 3.82 20.44
N VAL A 351 -3.28 3.29 19.40
CA VAL A 351 -2.95 4.05 18.17
C VAL A 351 -4.24 4.46 17.44
N GLY A 352 -5.25 3.60 17.42
CA GLY A 352 -6.57 3.92 16.86
C GLY A 352 -7.19 5.15 17.52
N GLU A 353 -7.19 5.21 18.85
CA GLU A 353 -7.69 6.38 19.61
C GLU A 353 -6.85 7.63 19.39
N GLN A 354 -5.51 7.50 19.38
CA GLN A 354 -4.62 8.64 19.10
C GLN A 354 -4.84 9.20 17.70
N THR A 355 -5.04 8.34 16.71
CA THR A 355 -5.31 8.73 15.33
C THR A 355 -6.64 9.47 15.22
N LYS A 356 -7.70 9.01 15.91
CA LYS A 356 -8.99 9.72 15.98
C LYS A 356 -8.85 11.10 16.60
N ALA A 357 -8.11 11.23 17.71
CA ALA A 357 -7.88 12.52 18.38
C ALA A 357 -7.10 13.50 17.48
N GLN A 358 -6.15 13.00 16.69
CA GLN A 358 -5.35 13.81 15.78
C GLN A 358 -6.07 14.17 14.47
N ASP A 359 -7.09 13.41 14.05
CA ASP A 359 -7.80 13.67 12.78
C ASP A 359 -8.46 15.06 12.75
N GLY A 360 -9.06 15.49 13.87
CA GLY A 360 -9.65 16.83 14.01
C GLY A 360 -8.60 17.95 13.98
N LEU A 361 -7.38 17.70 14.43
CA LEU A 361 -6.27 18.65 14.33
C LEU A 361 -5.72 18.70 12.89
N LYS A 362 -5.56 17.53 12.27
CA LYS A 362 -5.08 17.40 10.88
C LYS A 362 -5.97 18.16 9.91
N LYS A 363 -7.30 18.02 10.01
CA LYS A 363 -8.27 18.77 9.19
C LYS A 363 -8.14 20.28 9.37
N ARG A 364 -7.98 20.75 10.61
CA ARG A 364 -7.77 22.17 10.90
C ARG A 364 -6.44 22.69 10.35
N MET A 365 -5.36 21.90 10.45
CA MET A 365 -4.07 22.25 9.87
C MET A 365 -4.12 22.32 8.35
N GLU A 366 -4.80 21.39 7.69
CA GLU A 366 -4.99 21.42 6.23
C GLU A 366 -5.79 22.65 5.80
N GLN A 367 -6.84 23.01 6.54
CA GLN A 367 -7.63 24.20 6.25
C GLN A 367 -6.81 25.49 6.44
N LEU A 368 -6.03 25.57 7.53
CA LEU A 368 -5.15 26.71 7.79
C LEU A 368 -4.05 26.85 6.73
N LYS A 369 -3.48 25.72 6.30
CA LYS A 369 -2.49 25.71 5.21
C LYS A 369 -3.09 26.28 3.92
N ARG A 370 -4.31 25.86 3.55
CA ARG A 370 -5.00 26.38 2.37
C ARG A 370 -5.28 27.89 2.48
N SER A 371 -5.68 28.38 3.66
CA SER A 371 -5.90 29.82 3.85
C SER A 371 -4.61 30.62 3.77
N ILE A 372 -3.50 30.09 4.31
CA ILE A 372 -2.18 30.73 4.23
C ILE A 372 -1.70 30.78 2.77
N GLU A 373 -1.84 29.68 2.02
CA GLU A 373 -1.49 29.65 0.59
C GLU A 373 -2.32 30.65 -0.23
N ALA A 374 -3.61 30.78 0.05
CA ALA A 374 -4.47 31.76 -0.60
C ALA A 374 -4.08 33.20 -0.26
N ALA A 375 -3.80 33.48 1.02
CA ALA A 375 -3.35 34.79 1.48
C ALA A 375 -1.99 35.18 0.87
N SER A 376 -1.03 34.24 0.82
CA SER A 376 0.26 34.47 0.18
C SER A 376 0.10 34.85 -1.30
N LYS A 377 -0.72 34.10 -2.04
CA LYS A 377 -1.01 34.41 -3.46
C LYS A 377 -1.63 35.79 -3.63
N ALA A 378 -2.54 36.20 -2.74
CA ALA A 378 -3.15 37.52 -2.79
C ALA A 378 -2.12 38.63 -2.54
N VAL A 379 -1.25 38.45 -1.55
CA VAL A 379 -0.15 39.38 -1.24
C VAL A 379 0.83 39.48 -2.41
N ASP A 380 1.17 38.37 -3.05
CA ASP A 380 2.07 38.36 -4.20
C ASP A 380 1.47 39.13 -5.39
N LEU A 381 0.15 38.99 -5.62
CA LEU A 381 -0.57 39.73 -6.65
C LEU A 381 -0.66 41.23 -6.34
N GLU A 382 -0.87 41.60 -5.08
CA GLU A 382 -0.86 43.01 -4.63
C GLU A 382 0.53 43.63 -4.75
N LYS A 383 1.58 42.88 -4.39
CA LYS A 383 2.97 43.31 -4.59
C LYS A 383 3.27 43.55 -6.06
N GLN A 384 2.81 42.67 -6.95
CA GLN A 384 3.00 42.83 -8.39
C GLN A 384 2.32 44.11 -8.89
N LYS A 385 1.05 44.36 -8.49
CA LYS A 385 0.35 45.61 -8.82
C LYS A 385 1.08 46.86 -8.32
N ASN A 386 1.65 46.82 -7.12
CA ASN A 386 2.43 47.94 -6.59
C ASN A 386 3.73 48.18 -7.39
N VAL A 387 4.40 47.11 -7.84
CA VAL A 387 5.57 47.24 -8.72
C VAL A 387 5.17 47.82 -10.07
N ASP A 388 4.08 47.33 -10.68
CA ASP A 388 3.59 47.81 -11.96
C ASP A 388 3.24 49.31 -11.89
N LEU A 389 2.55 49.75 -10.83
CA LEU A 389 2.23 51.17 -10.62
C LEU A 389 3.49 52.04 -10.46
N LEU A 390 4.52 51.56 -9.75
CA LEU A 390 5.78 52.31 -9.63
C LEU A 390 6.51 52.45 -10.98
N LEU A 391 6.40 51.44 -11.85
CA LEU A 391 6.97 51.45 -13.20
C LEU A 391 6.19 52.36 -14.16
N GLU A 392 4.90 52.60 -13.91
CA GLU A 392 4.10 53.58 -14.69
C GLU A 392 4.52 55.03 -14.38
N ILE A 393 4.97 55.31 -13.15
CA ILE A 393 5.30 56.67 -12.70
C ILE A 393 6.78 57.00 -12.90
N PHE A 394 7.68 56.04 -12.66
CA PHE A 394 9.13 56.26 -12.67
C PHE A 394 9.86 55.37 -13.68
N PRO A 395 11.04 55.78 -14.19
CA PRO A 395 11.87 54.92 -15.01
C PRO A 395 12.24 53.62 -14.28
N PRO A 396 12.39 52.48 -14.98
CA PRO A 396 12.57 51.17 -14.33
C PRO A 396 13.70 51.09 -13.30
N LYS A 397 14.80 51.80 -13.54
CA LYS A 397 15.95 51.85 -12.64
C LYS A 397 15.60 52.55 -11.31
N ILE A 398 14.90 53.68 -11.39
CA ILE A 398 14.48 54.48 -10.23
C ILE A 398 13.37 53.75 -9.47
N ALA A 399 12.39 53.19 -10.18
CA ALA A 399 11.31 52.40 -9.57
C ALA A 399 11.85 51.20 -8.77
N GLN A 400 12.88 50.50 -9.26
CA GLN A 400 13.52 49.40 -8.55
C GLN A 400 14.27 49.86 -7.28
N GLN A 401 14.95 50.99 -7.32
CA GLN A 401 15.65 51.56 -6.16
C GLN A 401 14.65 51.98 -5.08
N LEU A 402 13.59 52.70 -5.47
CA LEU A 402 12.50 53.10 -4.57
C LEU A 402 11.78 51.89 -3.96
N TRP A 403 11.53 50.84 -4.75
CA TRP A 403 10.91 49.61 -4.25
C TRP A 403 11.77 48.88 -3.21
N ARG A 404 13.10 49.01 -3.30
CA ARG A 404 14.04 48.48 -2.30
C ARG A 404 14.21 49.38 -1.08
N GLY A 405 13.59 50.56 -1.07
CA GLY A 405 13.77 51.57 -0.03
C GLY A 405 15.14 52.26 -0.08
N GLU A 406 15.81 52.21 -1.24
CA GLU A 406 17.07 52.92 -1.46
C GLU A 406 16.80 54.40 -1.75
N GLU A 407 17.64 55.28 -1.24
CA GLU A 407 17.58 56.71 -1.54
C GLU A 407 18.08 56.97 -2.98
N VAL A 408 17.33 57.76 -3.75
CA VAL A 408 17.66 58.06 -5.14
C VAL A 408 18.39 59.40 -5.21
N GLU A 409 19.70 59.33 -5.41
CA GLU A 409 20.56 60.50 -5.55
C GLU A 409 20.30 61.25 -6.87
N PRO A 410 20.33 62.59 -6.89
CA PRO A 410 20.23 63.37 -8.13
C PRO A 410 21.36 63.02 -9.11
N THR A 411 20.98 62.65 -10.34
CA THR A 411 21.94 62.31 -11.42
C THR A 411 21.91 63.34 -12.54
N THR A 412 23.08 63.77 -13.00
CA THR A 412 23.24 64.58 -14.22
C THR A 412 23.27 63.67 -15.44
N VAL A 413 22.51 64.03 -16.48
CA VAL A 413 22.49 63.32 -17.77
C VAL A 413 22.75 64.36 -18.87
N ASP A 414 23.81 64.16 -19.66
CA ASP A 414 24.30 65.16 -20.61
C ASP A 414 23.49 65.17 -21.93
N ASP A 415 23.24 64.00 -22.52
CA ASP A 415 22.62 63.84 -23.84
C ASP A 415 21.10 63.62 -23.74
N VAL A 416 20.36 64.67 -23.39
CA VAL A 416 18.89 64.65 -23.27
C VAL A 416 18.24 65.66 -24.22
N THR A 417 17.17 65.26 -24.90
CA THR A 417 16.34 66.19 -25.70
C THR A 417 14.95 66.28 -25.10
N MET A 418 14.52 67.51 -24.83
CA MET A 418 13.21 67.84 -24.26
C MET A 418 12.27 68.36 -25.33
N LEU A 419 11.01 67.92 -25.30
CA LEU A 419 9.93 68.49 -26.08
C LEU A 419 8.85 68.98 -25.12
N PHE A 420 8.47 70.25 -25.31
CA PHE A 420 7.34 70.87 -24.65
C PHE A 420 6.27 71.16 -25.70
N SER A 421 5.03 70.78 -25.39
CA SER A 421 3.85 71.19 -26.16
C SER A 421 2.87 71.90 -25.25
N ASP A 422 2.08 72.80 -25.84
CA ASP A 422 1.02 73.55 -25.19
C ASP A 422 -0.18 73.67 -26.13
N ILE A 423 -1.40 73.78 -25.59
CA ILE A 423 -2.63 73.89 -26.37
C ILE A 423 -2.97 75.35 -26.59
N VAL A 424 -2.99 75.80 -27.84
CA VAL A 424 -3.27 77.20 -28.15
C VAL A 424 -4.70 77.56 -27.75
N GLY A 425 -4.85 78.54 -26.85
CA GLY A 425 -6.16 79.06 -26.44
C GLY A 425 -6.91 78.18 -25.44
N PHE A 426 -6.22 77.28 -24.74
CA PHE A 426 -6.82 76.41 -23.72
C PHE A 426 -7.64 77.16 -22.66
N THR A 427 -7.17 78.32 -22.18
CA THR A 427 -7.91 79.14 -21.22
C THR A 427 -9.29 79.57 -21.74
N ALA A 428 -9.40 79.85 -23.04
CA ALA A 428 -10.68 80.19 -23.66
C ALA A 428 -11.60 78.96 -23.74
N ILE A 429 -11.05 77.80 -24.12
CA ILE A 429 -11.77 76.51 -24.17
C ILE A 429 -12.33 76.17 -22.78
N CYS A 430 -11.54 76.33 -21.72
CA CYS A 430 -11.96 76.07 -20.34
C CYS A 430 -13.03 77.05 -19.85
N SER A 431 -13.11 78.25 -20.43
CA SER A 431 -14.12 79.25 -20.06
C SER A 431 -15.49 78.98 -20.71
N THR A 432 -15.52 78.25 -21.84
CA THR A 432 -16.74 77.98 -22.62
C THR A 432 -17.23 76.54 -22.49
N ALA A 433 -16.34 75.57 -22.26
CA ALA A 433 -16.66 74.17 -22.11
C ALA A 433 -17.05 73.79 -20.67
N THR A 434 -17.78 72.69 -20.52
CA THR A 434 -17.97 72.09 -19.18
C THR A 434 -16.69 71.41 -18.72
N PRO A 435 -16.39 71.37 -17.40
CA PRO A 435 -15.19 70.72 -16.88
C PRO A 435 -15.04 69.26 -17.33
N MET A 436 -16.14 68.51 -17.45
CA MET A 436 -16.09 67.12 -17.92
C MET A 436 -15.67 67.03 -19.39
N GLN A 437 -16.16 67.91 -20.26
CA GLN A 437 -15.76 67.95 -21.68
C GLN A 437 -14.29 68.30 -21.86
N VAL A 438 -13.74 69.17 -21.01
CA VAL A 438 -12.30 69.50 -21.01
C VAL A 438 -11.47 68.29 -20.59
N VAL A 439 -11.88 67.59 -19.53
CA VAL A 439 -11.19 66.38 -19.05
C VAL A 439 -11.24 65.27 -20.10
N ASP A 440 -12.39 65.03 -20.73
CA ASP A 440 -12.52 64.00 -21.78
C ASP A 440 -11.65 64.33 -23.00
N MET A 441 -11.59 65.60 -23.40
CA MET A 441 -10.72 66.07 -24.49
C MET A 441 -9.25 65.85 -24.17
N LEU A 442 -8.79 66.26 -22.99
CA LEU A 442 -7.40 66.06 -22.55
C LEU A 442 -7.06 64.57 -22.42
N ASN A 443 -7.95 63.77 -21.84
CA ASN A 443 -7.75 62.34 -21.68
C ASN A 443 -7.64 61.64 -23.04
N SER A 444 -8.51 61.99 -24.00
CA SER A 444 -8.42 61.49 -25.39
C SER A 444 -7.07 61.85 -26.02
N LEU A 445 -6.67 63.12 -25.96
CA LEU A 445 -5.42 63.59 -26.57
C LEU A 445 -4.19 62.94 -25.93
N TYR A 446 -4.10 62.93 -24.60
CA TYR A 446 -2.96 62.37 -23.88
C TYR A 446 -2.89 60.85 -23.96
N THR A 447 -4.01 60.13 -24.08
CA THR A 447 -3.99 58.68 -24.33
C THR A 447 -3.28 58.35 -25.65
N HIS A 448 -3.49 59.14 -26.71
CA HIS A 448 -2.78 58.95 -27.99
C HIS A 448 -1.30 59.33 -27.89
N PHE A 449 -0.97 60.40 -27.16
CA PHE A 449 0.43 60.79 -26.95
C PHE A 449 1.19 59.76 -26.10
N ASP A 450 0.57 59.22 -25.05
CA ASP A 450 1.15 58.19 -24.20
C ASP A 450 1.43 56.91 -25.01
N GLN A 451 0.55 56.53 -25.94
CA GLN A 451 0.80 55.43 -26.88
C GLN A 451 2.02 55.69 -27.78
N PHE A 452 2.16 56.91 -28.31
CA PHE A 452 3.33 57.27 -29.13
C PHE A 452 4.64 57.26 -28.33
N CYS A 453 4.58 57.60 -27.03
CA CYS A 453 5.75 57.51 -26.16
C CYS A 453 6.27 56.08 -26.06
N VAL A 454 5.36 55.10 -25.95
CA VAL A 454 5.71 53.67 -25.93
C VAL A 454 6.27 53.22 -27.30
N ASP A 455 5.63 53.62 -28.40
CA ASP A 455 6.06 53.24 -29.77
C ASP A 455 7.47 53.74 -30.11
N ILE A 456 7.81 54.97 -29.68
CA ILE A 456 9.04 55.68 -30.06
C ILE A 456 10.14 55.49 -28.99
N ASP A 457 9.81 54.86 -27.86
CA ASP A 457 10.65 54.70 -26.66
C ASP A 457 11.19 56.04 -26.14
N VAL A 458 10.27 56.96 -25.83
CA VAL A 458 10.55 58.26 -25.18
C VAL A 458 9.82 58.36 -23.84
N TYR A 459 10.39 59.10 -22.89
CA TYR A 459 9.86 59.16 -21.52
C TYR A 459 8.98 60.39 -21.31
N LYS A 460 7.75 60.18 -20.83
CA LYS A 460 6.84 61.25 -20.43
C LYS A 460 7.24 61.83 -19.07
N ILE A 461 7.30 63.15 -18.97
CA ILE A 461 7.55 63.87 -17.72
C ILE A 461 6.23 64.40 -17.20
N GLU A 462 6.04 64.39 -15.88
CA GLU A 462 4.88 64.99 -15.24
C GLU A 462 4.82 66.50 -15.51
N THR A 463 3.69 66.97 -16.02
CA THR A 463 3.43 68.37 -16.33
C THR A 463 2.21 68.89 -15.59
N ILE A 464 2.06 70.22 -15.59
CA ILE A 464 0.94 70.91 -14.96
C ILE A 464 0.07 71.53 -16.06
N GLY A 465 -1.23 71.21 -16.04
CA GLY A 465 -2.23 71.84 -16.91
C GLY A 465 -2.32 71.22 -18.30
N ASP A 466 -2.31 72.08 -19.31
CA ASP A 466 -2.43 71.81 -20.75
C ASP A 466 -1.10 71.49 -21.44
N ALA A 467 0.01 71.75 -20.74
CA ALA A 467 1.33 71.41 -21.24
C ALA A 467 1.59 69.89 -21.19
N TYR A 468 2.27 69.35 -22.21
CA TYR A 468 2.73 67.97 -22.23
C TYR A 468 4.22 67.93 -22.53
N CYS A 469 5.00 67.20 -21.72
CA CYS A 469 6.45 67.19 -21.78
C CYS A 469 6.97 65.76 -21.95
N VAL A 470 7.89 65.59 -22.89
CA VAL A 470 8.58 64.31 -23.13
C VAL A 470 10.08 64.53 -23.26
N ALA A 471 10.84 63.55 -22.80
CA ALA A 471 12.29 63.54 -22.86
C ALA A 471 12.80 62.28 -23.58
N GLY A 472 13.68 62.49 -24.55
CA GLY A 472 14.47 61.45 -25.19
C GLY A 472 15.85 61.38 -24.54
N GLY A 473 16.35 60.18 -24.27
CA GLY A 473 17.66 59.97 -23.64
C GLY A 473 17.65 59.95 -22.10
N LEU A 474 16.51 60.27 -21.46
CA LEU A 474 16.41 60.39 -20.00
C LEU A 474 16.29 59.03 -19.29
N HIS A 475 15.36 58.17 -19.69
CA HIS A 475 15.16 56.84 -19.09
C HIS A 475 16.18 55.82 -19.59
N ARG A 476 16.63 55.98 -20.84
CA ARG A 476 17.66 55.17 -21.49
C ARG A 476 18.54 56.06 -22.39
N PRO A 477 19.87 56.00 -22.28
CA PRO A 477 20.75 56.75 -23.16
C PRO A 477 20.60 56.26 -24.61
N SER A 478 20.43 57.20 -25.54
CA SER A 478 20.21 56.90 -26.96
C SER A 478 20.94 57.93 -27.82
N GLN A 479 21.78 57.49 -28.77
CA GLN A 479 22.45 58.40 -29.70
C GLN A 479 21.47 59.09 -30.68
N TYR A 480 20.24 58.58 -30.76
CA TYR A 480 19.19 59.07 -31.65
C TYR A 480 18.09 59.83 -30.89
N HIS A 481 18.35 60.24 -29.63
CA HIS A 481 17.38 60.91 -28.76
C HIS A 481 16.67 62.10 -29.44
N ALA A 482 17.41 62.91 -30.21
CA ALA A 482 16.87 64.06 -30.92
C ALA A 482 15.96 63.68 -32.09
N GLN A 483 16.28 62.58 -32.79
CA GLN A 483 15.49 62.08 -33.91
C GLN A 483 14.19 61.44 -33.42
N GLN A 484 14.25 60.67 -32.33
CA GLN A 484 13.08 60.10 -31.65
C GLN A 484 12.12 61.21 -31.21
N ILE A 485 12.63 62.29 -30.60
CA ILE A 485 11.81 63.43 -30.19
C ILE A 485 11.24 64.19 -31.39
N ALA A 486 12.01 64.36 -32.48
CA ALA A 486 11.49 64.97 -33.70
C ALA A 486 10.35 64.14 -34.32
N TRP A 487 10.47 62.80 -34.33
CA TRP A 487 9.38 61.92 -34.77
C TRP A 487 8.18 61.97 -33.85
N MET A 488 8.39 62.06 -32.54
CA MET A 488 7.33 62.26 -31.56
C MET A 488 6.55 63.55 -31.85
N ALA A 489 7.25 64.67 -32.10
CA ALA A 489 6.62 65.94 -32.47
C ALA A 489 5.74 65.81 -33.72
N LEU A 490 6.23 65.13 -34.76
CA LEU A 490 5.48 64.91 -36.00
C LEU A 490 4.21 64.05 -35.77
N LYS A 491 4.31 62.99 -34.96
CA LYS A 491 3.14 62.18 -34.58
C LYS A 491 2.13 62.98 -33.75
N MET A 492 2.60 63.74 -32.76
CA MET A 492 1.74 64.61 -31.94
C MET A 492 0.99 65.62 -32.81
N MET A 493 1.67 66.26 -33.78
CA MET A 493 1.02 67.17 -34.73
C MET A 493 -0.01 66.50 -35.63
N SER A 494 0.20 65.23 -36.01
CA SER A 494 -0.77 64.47 -36.79
C SER A 494 -2.02 64.15 -35.96
N ALA A 495 -1.84 63.65 -34.74
CA ALA A 495 -2.95 63.30 -33.85
C ALA A 495 -3.73 64.53 -33.38
N ALA A 496 -3.07 65.66 -33.13
CA ALA A 496 -3.74 66.91 -32.76
C ALA A 496 -4.72 67.38 -33.83
N LYS A 497 -4.41 67.15 -35.13
CA LYS A 497 -5.29 67.50 -36.25
C LYS A 497 -6.59 66.69 -36.31
N GLU A 498 -6.57 65.49 -35.74
CA GLU A 498 -7.72 64.57 -35.72
C GLU A 498 -8.67 64.88 -34.54
N GLN A 499 -8.16 65.54 -33.50
CA GLN A 499 -8.92 65.91 -32.32
C GLN A 499 -9.64 67.25 -32.49
N LYS A 500 -10.90 67.31 -32.06
CA LYS A 500 -11.73 68.52 -32.09
C LYS A 500 -12.09 68.95 -30.68
N SER A 501 -12.10 70.25 -30.45
CA SER A 501 -12.65 70.88 -29.24
C SER A 501 -14.18 70.79 -29.23
N HIS A 502 -14.79 71.09 -28.08
CA HIS A 502 -16.25 71.15 -27.89
C HIS A 502 -16.99 72.03 -28.91
N ASP A 503 -16.34 73.08 -29.43
CA ASP A 503 -16.89 73.97 -30.46
C ASP A 503 -16.66 73.46 -31.91
N GLY A 504 -16.12 72.26 -32.09
CA GLY A 504 -15.86 71.64 -33.40
C GLY A 504 -14.57 72.10 -34.10
N ASN A 505 -13.83 73.04 -33.49
CA ASN A 505 -12.52 73.50 -33.97
C ASN A 505 -11.42 72.48 -33.68
N VAL A 506 -10.46 72.34 -34.58
CA VAL A 506 -9.31 71.43 -34.42
C VAL A 506 -8.34 71.97 -33.36
N ILE A 507 -7.80 71.09 -32.52
CA ILE A 507 -6.78 71.43 -31.53
C ILE A 507 -5.46 71.78 -32.25
N LYS A 508 -4.84 72.90 -31.88
CA LYS A 508 -3.63 73.43 -32.52
C LYS A 508 -2.45 73.47 -31.58
#